data_AF-A0A9W3PPS9-F1
#
_entry.id   AF-A0A9W3PPS9-F1
#
_cell.length_a   1.000
_cell.length_b   1.000
_cell.length_c   1.000
_cell.angle_alpha   90.00
_cell.angle_beta   90.00
_cell.angle_gamma   90.00
#
_symmetry.space_group_name_H-M   'P 1'
#
loop_
_entity.id
_entity.type
_entity.pdbx_description
1 polymer ?
#
loop_
_entity_poly.entity_id
_entity_poly.type
_entity_poly.pdbx_seq_one_letter_code
_entity_poly.pdbx_strand_id
1 'polypeptide(L)'
;MNRKLLTVLTCGTLLMGMAACSSNEKTTTEPKPKQEEKVQEKPKVQTIQKQQKDSYVVSEDELSKAAQSIGEIQNEQTINDMMIHMSLQKLTFNGNNLHVSGTRDVGRFQMTKENIQYLKNNLNVINNDEKPKYESILNKWYDGEFESVVKDFEEIHYLRSGKKQSMEGSKLAKKIDSDEKEFILHFFGQEGLDIHNKEWKQGEL
;
A
#
# COMPACT_ATOMS: atom_id res chain seq x y z
N MET A 1 22.06 -40.83 -18.74
CA MET A 1 21.26 -40.94 -19.99
C MET A 1 20.34 -39.73 -20.06
N ASN A 2 20.65 -38.82 -20.98
CA ASN A 2 19.89 -37.59 -21.19
C ASN A 2 18.66 -37.90 -22.07
N ARG A 3 17.46 -37.54 -21.60
CA ARG A 3 16.27 -37.49 -22.46
C ARG A 3 15.76 -36.06 -22.48
N LYS A 4 16.12 -35.36 -23.57
CA LYS A 4 15.45 -34.14 -24.02
C LYS A 4 14.23 -34.56 -24.84
N LEU A 5 13.07 -34.00 -24.56
CA LEU A 5 11.91 -34.05 -25.46
C LEU A 5 11.36 -32.63 -25.60
N LEU A 6 11.52 -32.09 -26.81
CA LEU A 6 10.92 -30.88 -27.34
C LEU A 6 9.72 -31.31 -28.17
N THR A 7 8.52 -30.76 -27.92
CA THR A 7 7.42 -30.78 -28.90
C THR A 7 6.49 -29.59 -28.63
N VAL A 8 6.65 -28.50 -29.39
CA VAL A 8 5.80 -28.01 -30.50
C VAL A 8 4.74 -26.99 -30.04
N LEU A 9 4.99 -25.76 -30.48
CA LEU A 9 4.15 -24.56 -30.40
C LEU A 9 3.11 -24.58 -31.53
N THR A 10 1.83 -24.53 -31.20
CA THR A 10 0.75 -24.31 -32.20
C THR A 10 0.18 -22.90 -32.05
N CYS A 11 0.56 -22.02 -32.96
CA CYS A 11 -0.07 -20.72 -33.18
C CYS A 11 -1.45 -20.90 -33.80
N GLY A 12 -2.51 -20.57 -33.07
CA GLY A 12 -3.83 -20.29 -33.63
C GLY A 12 -4.02 -18.79 -33.80
N THR A 13 -4.13 -18.34 -35.05
CA THR A 13 -4.68 -17.02 -35.43
C THR A 13 -6.12 -17.18 -35.94
N LEU A 14 -6.82 -16.04 -36.12
CA LEU A 14 -8.18 -15.79 -36.68
C LEU A 14 -9.21 -15.47 -35.57
N LEU A 15 -10.03 -14.41 -35.60
CA LEU A 15 -10.40 -13.44 -36.64
C LEU A 15 -10.97 -12.16 -36.00
N MET A 16 -10.91 -11.08 -36.78
CA MET A 16 -11.56 -9.78 -36.55
C MET A 16 -13.09 -9.88 -36.42
N GLY A 17 -13.66 -8.94 -35.66
CA GLY A 17 -15.05 -8.52 -35.78
C GLY A 17 -15.20 -7.06 -35.36
N MET A 18 -15.38 -6.16 -36.33
CA MET A 18 -15.85 -4.78 -36.12
C MET A 18 -17.39 -4.74 -36.16
N ALA A 19 -17.99 -3.91 -35.31
CA ALA A 19 -19.29 -3.25 -35.49
C ALA A 19 -19.42 -2.20 -34.36
N ALA A 20 -20.12 -1.07 -34.45
CA ALA A 20 -20.58 -0.19 -35.51
C ALA A 20 -21.10 1.08 -34.77
N CYS A 21 -21.00 2.25 -35.40
CA CYS A 21 -21.53 3.52 -34.88
C CYS A 21 -23.07 3.56 -34.86
N SER A 22 -23.67 4.27 -33.89
CA SER A 22 -24.77 5.24 -34.08
C SER A 22 -25.06 5.89 -32.73
N SER A 23 -24.77 7.18 -32.56
CA SER A 23 -25.60 8.36 -32.87
C SER A 23 -26.90 8.42 -32.06
N ASN A 24 -27.01 9.47 -31.24
CA ASN A 24 -28.24 10.24 -31.17
C ASN A 24 -27.90 11.71 -30.89
N GLU A 25 -28.33 12.54 -31.84
CA GLU A 25 -28.30 14.00 -31.86
C GLU A 25 -29.73 14.50 -31.66
N LYS A 26 -29.95 15.45 -30.73
CA LYS A 26 -30.98 16.51 -30.80
C LYS A 26 -30.93 17.37 -29.54
N THR A 27 -30.42 18.61 -29.58
CA THR A 27 -31.01 19.88 -30.05
C THR A 27 -31.58 20.72 -28.89
N THR A 28 -30.81 21.75 -28.55
CA THR A 28 -31.18 23.18 -28.44
C THR A 28 -32.50 23.58 -27.77
N THR A 29 -32.38 24.33 -26.66
CA THR A 29 -33.05 25.65 -26.50
C THR A 29 -32.43 26.44 -25.34
N GLU A 30 -31.76 27.55 -25.65
CA GLU A 30 -31.77 28.76 -24.80
C GLU A 30 -32.99 29.60 -25.22
N PRO A 31 -33.58 30.40 -24.31
CA PRO A 31 -33.22 31.83 -24.27
C PRO A 31 -33.15 32.45 -22.85
N LYS A 32 -32.23 33.42 -22.68
CA LYS A 32 -32.11 34.43 -21.60
C LYS A 32 -33.15 35.57 -21.78
N PRO A 33 -33.22 36.64 -20.94
CA PRO A 33 -32.84 36.89 -19.52
C PRO A 33 -33.89 37.71 -18.69
N LYS A 34 -33.51 38.08 -17.44
CA LYS A 34 -34.08 39.04 -16.44
C LYS A 34 -35.00 38.36 -15.42
N GLN A 35 -34.86 38.53 -14.10
CA GLN A 35 -34.57 39.74 -13.34
C GLN A 35 -34.01 39.39 -11.94
N GLU A 36 -33.20 40.29 -11.38
CA GLU A 36 -32.56 40.18 -10.07
C GLU A 36 -33.57 40.22 -8.91
N GLU A 37 -33.47 39.27 -7.97
CA GLU A 37 -33.88 39.52 -6.60
C GLU A 37 -32.87 38.90 -5.63
N LYS A 38 -32.42 39.78 -4.73
CA LYS A 38 -31.26 39.65 -3.85
C LYS A 38 -31.66 38.82 -2.63
N VAL A 39 -31.33 37.52 -2.62
CA VAL A 39 -31.50 36.65 -1.45
C VAL A 39 -30.14 36.34 -0.85
N GLN A 40 -30.00 36.69 0.43
CA GLN A 40 -28.83 36.49 1.29
C GLN A 40 -28.18 35.11 1.13
N GLU A 41 -26.92 35.11 0.72
CA GLU A 41 -26.05 33.94 0.72
C GLU A 41 -25.69 33.58 2.17
N LYS A 42 -26.34 32.55 2.72
CA LYS A 42 -25.76 31.80 3.85
C LYS A 42 -24.54 31.05 3.31
N PRO A 43 -23.40 31.01 4.02
CA PRO A 43 -22.28 30.19 3.59
C PRO A 43 -22.74 28.73 3.61
N LYS A 44 -22.91 28.16 2.41
CA LYS A 44 -23.12 26.74 2.21
C LYS A 44 -21.78 26.10 2.57
N VAL A 45 -21.68 25.59 3.80
CA VAL A 45 -20.60 24.72 4.22
C VAL A 45 -20.57 23.58 3.21
N GLN A 46 -19.66 23.66 2.24
CA GLN A 46 -19.25 22.53 1.43
C GLN A 46 -18.62 21.57 2.42
N THR A 47 -19.46 20.71 2.99
CA THR A 47 -19.04 19.42 3.49
C THR A 47 -18.43 18.74 2.28
N ILE A 48 -17.10 18.82 2.18
CA ILE A 48 -16.30 17.92 1.38
C ILE A 48 -16.75 16.54 1.87
N GLN A 49 -17.64 15.91 1.12
CA GLN A 49 -17.98 14.52 1.32
C GLN A 49 -16.65 13.81 1.10
N LYS A 50 -15.99 13.47 2.22
CA LYS A 50 -14.86 12.57 2.27
C LYS A 50 -15.35 11.35 1.52
N GLN A 51 -14.93 11.25 0.25
CA GLN A 51 -15.30 10.20 -0.67
C GLN A 51 -15.15 8.91 0.13
N GLN A 52 -16.25 8.21 0.33
CA GLN A 52 -16.28 7.00 1.14
C GLN A 52 -15.30 6.05 0.46
N LYS A 53 -14.08 6.00 1.01
CA LYS A 53 -12.97 5.19 0.50
C LYS A 53 -13.54 3.79 0.49
N ASP A 54 -13.81 3.25 -0.70
CA ASP A 54 -14.30 1.88 -0.84
C ASP A 54 -13.39 1.04 0.04
N SER A 55 -13.98 0.44 1.09
CA SER A 55 -13.20 -0.27 2.09
C SER A 55 -12.72 -1.52 1.40
N TYR A 56 -11.55 -1.47 0.78
CA TYR A 56 -10.91 -2.65 0.21
C TYR A 56 -10.89 -3.73 1.30
N VAL A 57 -11.49 -4.87 0.98
CA VAL A 57 -11.55 -6.06 1.83
C VAL A 57 -10.59 -7.07 1.24
N VAL A 58 -9.61 -7.51 2.04
CA VAL A 58 -8.66 -8.56 1.64
C VAL A 58 -9.43 -9.88 1.48
N SER A 59 -9.27 -10.54 0.34
CA SER A 59 -9.84 -11.86 0.06
C SER A 59 -9.07 -13.00 0.77
N GLU A 60 -9.68 -14.18 0.89
CA GLU A 60 -9.01 -15.36 1.45
C GLU A 60 -7.81 -15.81 0.60
N ASP A 61 -7.87 -15.62 -0.72
CA ASP A 61 -6.77 -15.93 -1.64
C ASP A 61 -5.58 -14.98 -1.42
N GLU A 62 -5.83 -13.68 -1.25
CA GLU A 62 -4.81 -12.67 -0.91
C GLU A 62 -4.18 -12.96 0.46
N LEU A 63 -4.98 -13.31 1.47
CA LEU A 63 -4.46 -13.75 2.77
C LEU A 63 -3.62 -15.02 2.67
N SER A 64 -4.00 -15.97 1.80
CA SER A 64 -3.23 -17.19 1.57
C SER A 64 -1.89 -16.91 0.92
N LYS A 65 -1.82 -15.95 -0.02
CA LYS A 65 -0.54 -15.49 -0.61
C LYS A 65 0.35 -14.81 0.43
N ALA A 66 -0.22 -13.95 1.27
CA ALA A 66 0.51 -13.32 2.38
C ALA A 66 1.07 -14.39 3.32
N ALA A 67 0.27 -15.40 3.70
CA ALA A 67 0.71 -16.52 4.53
C ALA A 67 1.82 -17.36 3.88
N GLN A 68 1.75 -17.61 2.56
CA GLN A 68 2.80 -18.33 1.84
C GLN A 68 4.11 -17.54 1.75
N SER A 69 4.02 -16.22 1.58
CA SER A 69 5.17 -15.32 1.47
C SER A 69 5.85 -15.08 2.81
N ILE A 70 5.07 -14.76 3.85
CA ILE A 70 5.56 -14.45 5.20
C ILE A 70 5.93 -15.73 5.95
N GLY A 71 5.21 -16.82 5.71
CA GLY A 71 5.28 -18.04 6.50
C GLY A 71 4.49 -17.93 7.81
N GLU A 72 4.57 -18.98 8.62
CA GLU A 72 3.86 -19.07 9.90
C GLU A 72 4.42 -18.05 10.92
N ILE A 73 3.53 -17.29 11.55
CA ILE A 73 3.88 -16.35 12.60
C ILE A 73 3.78 -17.05 13.96
N GLN A 74 4.93 -17.45 14.50
CA GLN A 74 4.98 -18.22 15.74
C GLN A 74 5.23 -17.36 16.99
N ASN A 75 5.74 -16.13 16.82
CA ASN A 75 6.13 -15.27 17.94
C ASN A 75 6.10 -13.78 17.56
N GLU A 76 6.20 -12.95 18.59
CA GLU A 76 6.25 -11.49 18.49
C GLU A 76 7.44 -10.97 17.67
N GLN A 77 8.57 -11.67 17.70
CA GLN A 77 9.77 -11.29 16.95
C GLN A 77 9.52 -11.29 15.43
N THR A 78 8.79 -12.29 14.92
CA THR A 78 8.38 -12.35 13.50
C THR A 78 7.54 -11.14 13.11
N ILE A 79 6.57 -10.72 13.94
CA ILE A 79 5.73 -9.54 13.65
C ILE A 79 6.58 -8.27 13.58
N ASN A 80 7.47 -8.08 14.56
CA ASN A 80 8.39 -6.94 14.59
C ASN A 80 9.26 -6.89 13.32
N ASP A 81 9.84 -8.02 12.92
CA ASP A 81 10.66 -8.09 11.71
C ASP A 81 9.85 -7.76 10.46
N MET A 82 8.62 -8.26 10.33
CA MET A 82 7.77 -7.93 9.18
C MET A 82 7.40 -6.45 9.13
N MET A 83 7.04 -5.87 10.27
CA MET A 83 6.72 -4.44 10.34
C MET A 83 7.95 -3.56 10.01
N ILE A 84 9.14 -3.94 10.49
CA ILE A 84 10.41 -3.27 10.12
C ILE A 84 10.65 -3.39 8.61
N HIS A 85 10.54 -4.58 8.04
CA HIS A 85 10.77 -4.84 6.61
C HIS A 85 9.82 -4.04 5.72
N MET A 86 8.52 -4.02 6.05
CA MET A 86 7.52 -3.23 5.32
C MET A 86 7.79 -1.72 5.43
N SER A 87 8.24 -1.25 6.59
CA SER A 87 8.56 0.16 6.80
C SER A 87 9.67 0.66 5.87
N LEU A 88 10.58 -0.22 5.41
CA LEU A 88 11.66 0.16 4.49
C LEU A 88 11.14 0.72 3.16
N GLN A 89 9.94 0.30 2.71
CA GLN A 89 9.29 0.86 1.53
C GLN A 89 8.94 2.35 1.71
N LYS A 90 8.78 2.80 2.95
CA LYS A 90 8.35 4.15 3.31
C LYS A 90 9.48 5.03 3.86
N LEU A 91 10.67 4.47 4.10
CA LEU A 91 11.75 5.14 4.84
C LEU A 91 13.04 5.30 4.05
N THR A 92 13.61 6.49 4.11
CA THR A 92 14.95 6.81 3.63
C THR A 92 15.93 6.80 4.81
N PHE A 93 17.09 6.17 4.63
CA PHE A 93 18.14 6.06 5.65
C PHE A 93 19.37 6.83 5.21
N ASN A 94 19.74 7.90 5.92
CA ASN A 94 20.92 8.71 5.57
C ASN A 94 20.92 9.17 4.10
N GLY A 95 19.74 9.49 3.55
CA GLY A 95 19.57 9.84 2.14
C GLY A 95 19.64 8.65 1.16
N ASN A 96 19.81 7.42 1.65
CA ASN A 96 19.79 6.21 0.84
C ASN A 96 18.40 5.57 0.87
N ASN A 97 17.90 5.33 -0.35
CA ASN A 97 16.58 4.78 -0.56
C ASN A 97 16.55 3.27 -0.67
N LEU A 98 17.63 2.62 -1.06
CA LEU A 98 17.64 1.20 -1.40
C LEU A 98 18.38 0.38 -0.34
N HIS A 99 19.30 0.98 0.40
CA HIS A 99 20.17 0.27 1.33
C HIS A 99 20.04 0.79 2.76
N VAL A 100 20.00 -0.15 3.72
CA VAL A 100 20.06 0.13 5.15
C VAL A 100 21.50 -0.11 5.61
N SER A 101 22.21 0.95 5.98
CA SER A 101 23.61 0.87 6.38
C SER A 101 23.86 -0.17 7.48
N GLY A 102 24.92 -0.98 7.32
CA GLY A 102 25.32 -1.97 8.32
C GLY A 102 24.58 -3.31 8.23
N THR A 103 23.75 -3.50 7.20
CA THR A 103 23.02 -4.75 6.96
C THR A 103 23.36 -5.31 5.59
N ARG A 104 23.63 -6.62 5.49
CA ARG A 104 23.95 -7.27 4.21
C ARG A 104 22.70 -7.76 3.47
N ASP A 105 21.70 -8.22 4.21
CA ASP A 105 20.45 -8.73 3.65
C ASP A 105 19.36 -8.47 4.69
N VAL A 106 18.54 -7.45 4.46
CA VAL A 106 17.35 -7.20 5.29
C VAL A 106 16.20 -7.82 4.53
N GLY A 107 15.33 -8.56 5.22
CA GLY A 107 14.11 -9.04 4.59
C GLY A 107 13.31 -7.86 4.05
N ARG A 108 12.62 -8.08 2.94
CA ARG A 108 11.80 -7.05 2.29
C ARG A 108 10.44 -7.63 2.00
N PHE A 109 9.48 -7.17 2.77
CA PHE A 109 8.07 -7.43 2.53
C PHE A 109 7.44 -6.13 2.08
N GLN A 110 6.59 -6.22 1.07
CA GLN A 110 5.92 -5.04 0.56
C GLN A 110 4.84 -4.57 1.54
N MET A 111 4.69 -3.26 1.69
CA MET A 111 3.61 -2.65 2.46
C MET A 111 2.30 -2.76 1.68
N THR A 112 1.64 -3.91 1.78
CA THR A 112 0.35 -4.22 1.13
C THR A 112 -0.74 -4.46 2.16
N LYS A 113 -2.00 -4.25 1.77
CA LYS A 113 -3.15 -4.50 2.66
C LYS A 113 -3.25 -5.96 3.08
N GLU A 114 -2.95 -6.89 2.18
CA GLU A 114 -2.94 -8.33 2.50
C GLU A 114 -1.89 -8.68 3.57
N ASN A 115 -0.66 -8.16 3.46
CA ASN A 115 0.39 -8.41 4.44
C ASN A 115 0.03 -7.79 5.79
N ILE A 116 -0.46 -6.55 5.80
CA ILE A 116 -0.90 -5.87 7.03
C ILE A 116 -2.04 -6.64 7.70
N GLN A 117 -3.04 -7.08 6.93
CA GLN A 117 -4.17 -7.85 7.48
C GLN A 117 -3.73 -9.21 8.01
N TYR A 118 -2.79 -9.88 7.33
CA TYR A 118 -2.22 -11.12 7.82
C TYR A 118 -1.53 -10.92 9.18
N LEU A 119 -0.74 -9.85 9.36
CA LEU A 119 -0.15 -9.54 10.67
C LEU A 119 -1.22 -9.25 11.74
N LYS A 120 -2.26 -8.46 11.40
CA LYS A 120 -3.37 -8.15 12.31
C LYS A 120 -4.06 -9.41 12.83
N ASN A 121 -4.29 -10.39 11.94
CA ASN A 121 -4.93 -11.65 12.30
C ASN A 121 -4.07 -12.52 13.24
N ASN A 122 -2.76 -12.29 13.28
CA ASN A 122 -1.80 -13.08 14.07
C ASN A 122 -1.31 -12.35 15.33
N LEU A 123 -1.91 -11.22 15.73
CA LEU A 123 -1.53 -10.50 16.96
C LEU A 123 -1.81 -11.28 18.25
N ASN A 124 -2.48 -12.42 18.18
CA ASN A 124 -2.65 -13.34 19.31
C ASN A 124 -1.33 -13.95 19.81
N VAL A 125 -0.25 -13.92 19.03
CA VAL A 125 1.07 -14.36 19.49
C VAL A 125 1.71 -13.38 20.48
N ILE A 126 1.18 -12.16 20.59
CA ILE A 126 1.67 -11.12 21.49
C ILE A 126 0.87 -11.19 22.78
N ASN A 127 1.50 -11.68 23.84
CA ASN A 127 0.87 -11.97 25.13
C ASN A 127 1.33 -10.99 26.24
N ASN A 128 1.47 -9.71 25.89
CA ASN A 128 1.91 -8.65 26.79
C ASN A 128 1.03 -7.39 26.65
N ASP A 129 1.21 -6.43 27.56
CA ASP A 129 0.44 -5.19 27.61
C ASP A 129 0.75 -4.22 26.45
N GLU A 130 1.74 -4.54 25.61
CA GLU A 130 2.13 -3.74 24.45
C GLU A 130 1.34 -4.08 23.18
N LYS A 131 0.57 -5.18 23.16
CA LYS A 131 -0.28 -5.59 22.03
C LYS A 131 -1.10 -4.44 21.40
N PRO A 132 -1.76 -3.55 22.19
CA PRO A 132 -2.52 -2.43 21.62
C PRO A 132 -1.69 -1.48 20.74
N LYS A 133 -0.36 -1.39 20.97
CA LYS A 133 0.52 -0.55 20.14
C LYS A 133 0.73 -1.14 18.75
N TYR A 134 0.88 -2.47 18.65
CA TYR A 134 0.92 -3.16 17.36
C TYR A 134 -0.40 -2.97 16.60
N GLU A 135 -1.54 -3.15 17.28
CA GLU A 135 -2.87 -2.93 16.68
C GLU A 135 -3.01 -1.51 16.15
N SER A 136 -2.61 -0.50 16.93
CA SER A 136 -2.64 0.91 16.55
C SER A 136 -1.83 1.19 15.28
N ILE A 137 -0.58 0.72 15.23
CA ILE A 137 0.29 0.93 14.06
C ILE A 137 -0.27 0.22 12.82
N LEU A 138 -0.67 -1.05 12.94
CA LEU A 138 -1.17 -1.83 11.80
C LEU A 138 -2.51 -1.31 11.28
N ASN A 139 -3.41 -0.84 12.15
CA ASN A 139 -4.67 -0.22 11.71
C ASN A 139 -4.40 1.05 10.91
N LYS A 140 -3.52 1.91 11.43
CA LYS A 140 -3.11 3.13 10.74
C LYS A 140 -2.51 2.83 9.35
N TRP A 141 -1.61 1.86 9.26
CA TRP A 141 -1.03 1.45 7.98
C TRP A 141 -2.06 0.85 7.02
N TYR A 142 -3.01 0.04 7.53
CA TYR A 142 -4.09 -0.54 6.72
C TYR A 142 -4.97 0.56 6.08
N ASP A 143 -5.18 1.65 6.81
CA ASP A 143 -5.95 2.81 6.34
C ASP A 143 -5.16 3.72 5.39
N GLY A 144 -3.85 3.44 5.21
CA GLY A 144 -2.95 4.18 4.33
C GLY A 144 -2.36 5.44 4.98
N GLU A 145 -2.39 5.53 6.30
CA GLU A 145 -1.94 6.70 7.05
C GLU A 145 -0.43 6.61 7.37
N PHE A 146 0.41 7.04 6.43
CA PHE A 146 1.87 6.89 6.53
C PHE A 146 2.62 8.15 7.01
N GLU A 147 1.94 9.21 7.43
CA GLU A 147 2.58 10.47 7.85
C GLU A 147 3.49 10.31 9.08
N SER A 148 3.20 9.34 9.94
CA SER A 148 3.97 9.08 11.16
C SER A 148 4.92 7.89 11.04
N VAL A 149 5.22 7.42 9.84
CA VAL A 149 5.97 6.17 9.62
C VAL A 149 7.37 6.15 10.25
N VAL A 150 8.03 7.30 10.39
CA VAL A 150 9.31 7.40 11.12
C VAL A 150 9.12 7.08 12.60
N LYS A 151 8.08 7.64 13.24
CA LYS A 151 7.75 7.37 14.65
C LYS A 151 7.28 5.94 14.84
N ASP A 152 6.55 5.39 13.87
CA ASP A 152 6.11 4.00 13.92
C ASP A 152 7.31 3.06 13.90
N PHE A 153 8.26 3.32 13.03
CA PHE A 153 9.51 2.55 12.97
C PHE A 153 10.29 2.59 14.28
N GLU A 154 10.40 3.77 14.90
CA GLU A 154 11.01 3.92 16.23
C GLU A 154 10.26 3.12 17.30
N GLU A 155 8.93 3.16 17.31
CA GLU A 155 8.11 2.40 18.26
C GLU A 155 8.26 0.89 18.03
N ILE A 156 8.29 0.41 16.79
CA ILE A 156 8.53 -1.01 16.48
C ILE A 156 9.92 -1.46 16.96
N HIS A 157 10.94 -0.62 16.82
CA HIS A 157 12.27 -0.92 17.38
C HIS A 157 12.27 -0.96 18.91
N TYR A 158 11.47 -0.10 19.56
CA TYR A 158 11.24 -0.18 21.01
C TYR A 158 10.55 -1.50 21.38
N LEU A 159 9.45 -1.84 20.70
CA LEU A 159 8.69 -3.07 20.92
C LEU A 159 9.57 -4.32 20.77
N ARG A 160 10.42 -4.36 19.74
CA ARG A 160 11.37 -5.45 19.50
C ARG A 160 12.45 -5.59 20.57
N SER A 161 12.99 -4.48 21.06
CA SER A 161 14.20 -4.48 21.91
C SER A 161 13.95 -4.23 23.39
N GLY A 162 12.74 -3.80 23.75
CA GLY A 162 12.38 -3.28 25.08
C GLY A 162 13.08 -1.98 25.46
N LYS A 163 13.82 -1.36 24.53
CA LYS A 163 14.68 -0.19 24.80
C LYS A 163 14.44 0.89 23.75
N LYS A 164 14.34 2.14 24.21
CA LYS A 164 14.35 3.29 23.30
C LYS A 164 15.74 3.40 22.68
N GLN A 165 15.83 3.15 21.38
CA GLN A 165 17.06 3.33 20.62
C GLN A 165 17.03 4.73 19.98
N SER A 166 18.12 5.49 20.12
CA SER A 166 18.26 6.72 19.35
C SER A 166 18.52 6.35 17.89
N MET A 167 17.64 6.82 17.00
CA MET A 167 17.76 6.67 15.55
C MET A 167 18.37 7.91 14.88
N GLU A 168 18.84 8.90 15.65
CA GLU A 168 19.39 10.16 15.13
C GLU A 168 20.56 9.94 14.15
N GLY A 169 21.41 8.94 14.42
CA GLY A 169 22.53 8.57 13.53
C GLY A 169 22.11 7.99 12.17
N SER A 170 20.86 7.56 12.04
CA SER A 170 20.30 6.99 10.80
C SER A 170 19.63 8.04 9.90
N LYS A 171 19.43 9.27 10.40
CA LYS A 171 18.75 10.37 9.69
C LYS A 171 17.50 9.90 8.94
N LEU A 172 16.60 9.22 9.67
CA LEU A 172 15.39 8.65 9.10
C LEU A 172 14.48 9.75 8.55
N ALA A 173 13.94 9.51 7.36
CA ALA A 173 12.92 10.36 6.75
C ALA A 173 11.87 9.51 6.05
N LYS A 174 10.65 10.04 5.90
CA LYS A 174 9.65 9.47 5.00
C LYS A 174 10.14 9.66 3.56
N LYS A 175 10.09 8.59 2.76
CA LYS A 175 10.35 8.65 1.32
C LYS A 175 9.35 9.56 0.63
N ILE A 176 9.83 10.32 -0.35
CA ILE A 176 8.96 10.96 -1.33
C ILE A 176 8.43 9.93 -2.33
N ASP A 177 7.36 10.27 -3.05
CA ASP A 177 6.66 9.34 -3.95
C ASP A 177 7.58 8.73 -5.02
N SER A 178 8.51 9.51 -5.59
CA SER A 178 9.46 9.01 -6.59
C SER A 178 10.41 7.95 -6.01
N ASP A 179 10.85 8.16 -4.77
CA ASP A 179 11.83 7.32 -4.08
C ASP A 179 11.19 6.04 -3.54
N GLU A 180 9.90 6.11 -3.17
CA GLU A 180 9.09 4.93 -2.88
C GLU A 180 8.84 4.13 -4.16
N LYS A 181 8.47 4.79 -5.27
CA LYS A 181 8.30 4.12 -6.57
C LYS A 181 9.57 3.41 -7.02
N GLU A 182 10.73 4.06 -6.92
CA GLU A 182 12.03 3.47 -7.24
C GLU A 182 12.30 2.23 -6.37
N PHE A 183 12.08 2.34 -5.06
CA PHE A 183 12.23 1.23 -4.13
C PHE A 183 11.37 0.03 -4.53
N ILE A 184 10.08 0.26 -4.81
CA ILE A 184 9.15 -0.81 -5.14
C ILE A 184 9.56 -1.50 -6.44
N LEU A 185 9.89 -0.72 -7.47
CA LEU A 185 10.37 -1.28 -8.74
C LEU A 185 11.64 -2.10 -8.56
N HIS A 186 12.56 -1.66 -7.70
CA HIS A 186 13.81 -2.35 -7.46
C HIS A 186 13.61 -3.70 -6.75
N PHE A 187 12.74 -3.78 -5.74
CA PHE A 187 12.60 -4.98 -4.91
C PHE A 187 11.41 -5.89 -5.26
N PHE A 188 10.35 -5.34 -5.86
CA PHE A 188 9.09 -6.04 -6.14
C PHE A 188 8.67 -5.95 -7.61
N GLY A 189 9.43 -5.22 -8.44
CA GLY A 189 9.15 -5.09 -9.87
C GLY A 189 7.86 -4.33 -10.18
N GLN A 190 7.41 -4.48 -11.43
CA GLN A 190 6.21 -3.81 -11.91
C GLN A 190 4.94 -4.32 -11.21
N GLU A 191 4.87 -5.62 -10.93
CA GLU A 191 3.73 -6.22 -10.21
C GLU A 191 3.54 -5.57 -8.82
N GLY A 192 4.63 -5.40 -8.06
CA GLY A 192 4.58 -4.68 -6.79
C GLY A 192 4.12 -3.23 -6.96
N LEU A 193 4.60 -2.52 -8.00
CA LEU A 193 4.17 -1.15 -8.24
C LEU A 193 2.67 -1.06 -8.59
N ASP A 194 2.15 -2.01 -9.35
CA ASP A 194 0.74 -2.07 -9.71
C ASP A 194 -0.15 -2.28 -8.47
N ILE A 195 0.27 -3.17 -7.55
CA ILE A 195 -0.39 -3.36 -6.25
C ILE A 195 -0.37 -2.07 -5.43
N HIS A 196 0.80 -1.42 -5.32
CA HIS A 196 0.94 -0.17 -4.59
C HIS A 196 -0.02 0.91 -5.11
N ASN A 197 -0.08 1.09 -6.43
CA ASN A 197 -0.94 2.10 -7.04
C ASN A 197 -2.43 1.79 -6.80
N LYS A 198 -2.82 0.51 -6.91
CA LYS A 198 -4.18 0.05 -6.64
C LYS A 198 -4.59 0.33 -5.19
N GLU A 199 -3.72 0.07 -4.22
CA GLU A 199 -4.08 0.14 -2.80
C GLU A 199 -3.96 1.54 -2.20
N TRP A 200 -2.95 2.30 -2.64
CA TRP A 200 -2.51 3.50 -1.93
C TRP A 200 -2.67 4.79 -2.74
N LYS A 201 -2.88 4.71 -4.06
CA LYS A 201 -2.97 5.87 -4.95
C LYS A 201 -4.33 6.06 -5.63
N GLN A 202 -5.34 5.25 -5.31
CA GLN A 202 -6.70 5.48 -5.81
C GLN A 202 -7.24 6.84 -5.33
N GLY A 203 -7.36 7.78 -6.29
CA GLY A 203 -7.79 9.17 -6.07
C GLY A 203 -6.96 10.24 -6.80
N GLU A 204 -5.80 9.88 -7.37
CA GLU A 204 -4.90 10.80 -8.11
C GLU A 204 -4.93 10.58 -9.65
N LEU A 205 -6.11 10.33 -10.22
CA LEU A 205 -6.31 10.33 -11.69
C LEU A 205 -6.70 11.72 -12.21
#